data_AF-Q312Y0-F1
#
_entry.id   AF-Q312Y0-F1
#
_cell.length_a   1.000
_cell.length_b   1.000
_cell.length_c   1.000
_cell.angle_alpha   90.00
_cell.angle_beta   90.00
_cell.angle_gamma   90.00
#
_symmetry.space_group_name_H-M   'P 1'
#
loop_
_entity.id
_entity.type
_entity.pdbx_description
1 polymer ?
#
loop_
_entity_poly.entity_id
_entity_poly.type
_entity_poly.pdbx_seq_one_letter_code
_entity_poly.pdbx_strand_id
1 'polypeptide(L)'
;MKQAILQAIDDFARGVRPAFYKTPRRWYLVHRGSLYPAKAIWAMATGQGSAGSFNTRDARAGLAEAGFAVRAFEPESVQWPDEDVRLAIRQLQQAADTDPGDDAAETLCPPGMTVREQAVFRRSPVVAARVLLRAGGFCECCGAPAPFVSRADNLPYLEVHHVRPLAEGGADTPANCMALCPNCHRQFHYGIKPPVCALSSSR
;
A
#
# COMPACT_ATOMS: atom_id res chain seq x y z
N MET A 1 33.74 4.54 -6.50
CA MET A 1 32.52 4.28 -5.70
C MET A 1 31.29 3.98 -6.55
N LYS A 2 30.90 4.83 -7.50
CA LYS A 2 29.72 4.62 -8.37
C LYS A 2 29.66 3.24 -9.06
N GLN A 3 30.77 2.76 -9.62
CA GLN A 3 30.83 1.45 -10.27
C GLN A 3 30.60 0.28 -9.31
N ALA A 4 31.13 0.36 -8.08
CA ALA A 4 30.92 -0.66 -7.07
C ALA A 4 29.46 -0.73 -6.61
N ILE A 5 28.78 0.42 -6.57
CA ILE A 5 27.33 0.48 -6.28
C ILE A 5 26.52 -0.17 -7.41
N LEU A 6 26.86 0.08 -8.68
CA LEU A 6 26.21 -0.58 -9.81
C LEU A 6 26.39 -2.10 -9.76
N GLN A 7 27.62 -2.57 -9.48
CA GLN A 7 27.87 -4.00 -9.31
C GLN A 7 27.06 -4.59 -8.16
N ALA A 8 27.00 -3.90 -7.02
CA ALA A 8 26.19 -4.34 -5.87
C ALA A 8 24.69 -4.41 -6.20
N ILE A 9 24.18 -3.51 -7.04
CA ILE A 9 22.79 -3.53 -7.53
C ILE A 9 22.55 -4.77 -8.39
N ASP A 10 23.43 -5.07 -9.34
CA ASP A 10 23.31 -6.24 -10.21
C ASP A 10 23.45 -7.56 -9.44
N ASP A 11 24.34 -7.62 -8.44
CA ASP A 11 24.49 -8.77 -7.55
C ASP A 11 23.23 -8.97 -6.70
N PHE A 12 22.68 -7.88 -6.16
CA PHE A 12 21.45 -7.93 -5.39
C PHE A 12 20.26 -8.36 -6.26
N ALA A 13 20.16 -7.88 -7.49
CA ALA A 13 19.14 -8.29 -8.45
C ALA A 13 19.21 -9.80 -8.76
N ARG A 14 20.42 -10.37 -8.77
CA ARG A 14 20.67 -11.82 -8.96
C ARG A 14 20.50 -12.67 -7.69
N GLY A 15 20.07 -12.08 -6.58
CA GLY A 15 19.82 -12.81 -5.33
C GLY A 15 20.97 -12.83 -4.34
N VAL A 16 22.12 -12.20 -4.63
CA VAL A 16 23.23 -12.08 -3.67
C VAL A 16 22.82 -11.14 -2.54
N ARG A 17 23.16 -11.51 -1.29
CA ARG A 17 22.83 -10.72 -0.10
C ARG A 17 24.07 -10.56 0.78
N PRO A 18 24.23 -9.41 1.48
CA PRO A 18 25.28 -9.24 2.47
C PRO A 18 25.01 -10.12 3.71
N ALA A 19 26.05 -10.43 4.51
CA ALA A 19 25.87 -11.24 5.70
C ALA A 19 24.96 -10.54 6.73
N PHE A 20 24.15 -11.33 7.43
CA PHE A 20 23.14 -10.85 8.39
C PHE A 20 22.12 -9.87 7.81
N TYR A 21 21.83 -9.98 6.50
CA TYR A 21 20.83 -9.16 5.85
C TYR A 21 19.47 -9.30 6.53
N LYS A 22 18.89 -8.15 6.91
CA LYS A 22 17.51 -8.03 7.35
C LYS A 22 16.78 -7.10 6.39
N THR A 23 15.52 -7.40 6.10
CA THR A 23 14.67 -6.57 5.27
C THR A 23 14.60 -5.15 5.86
N PRO A 24 15.04 -4.11 5.12
CA PRO A 24 14.98 -2.74 5.60
C PRO A 24 13.53 -2.29 5.73
N ARG A 25 13.28 -1.40 6.68
CA ARG A 25 11.93 -0.86 6.92
C ARG A 25 11.63 0.46 6.24
N ARG A 26 12.64 1.15 5.70
CA ARG A 26 12.45 2.57 5.32
C ARG A 26 13.25 3.09 4.14
N TRP A 27 14.52 2.73 3.97
CA TRP A 27 15.39 3.44 3.01
C TRP A 27 15.78 2.56 1.84
N TYR A 28 15.45 3.02 0.63
CA TYR A 28 15.72 2.33 -0.62
C TYR A 28 16.40 3.26 -1.62
N LEU A 29 17.38 2.70 -2.33
CA LEU A 29 17.97 3.27 -3.52
C LEU A 29 17.08 2.95 -4.72
N VAL A 30 16.83 3.95 -5.57
CA VAL A 30 16.06 3.80 -6.81
C VAL A 30 17.03 3.68 -7.98
N HIS A 31 16.93 2.59 -8.75
CA HIS A 31 17.72 2.41 -9.97
C HIS A 31 16.90 1.71 -11.04
N ARG A 32 16.82 2.31 -12.25
CA ARG A 32 16.07 1.78 -13.40
C ARG A 32 14.61 1.38 -13.08
N GLY A 33 13.96 2.13 -12.19
CA GLY A 33 12.57 1.87 -11.78
C GLY A 33 12.41 0.81 -10.68
N SER A 34 13.49 0.16 -10.24
CA SER A 34 13.48 -0.84 -9.17
C SER A 34 14.02 -0.26 -7.85
N LEU A 35 13.58 -0.86 -6.74
CA LEU A 35 14.01 -0.51 -5.39
C LEU A 35 15.04 -1.49 -4.85
N TYR A 36 16.09 -0.94 -4.29
CA TYR A 36 17.14 -1.71 -3.65
C TYR A 36 17.37 -1.22 -2.22
N PRO A 37 17.39 -2.10 -1.22
CA PRO A 37 17.77 -1.80 0.16
C PRO A 37 19.03 -0.93 0.28
N ALA A 38 18.89 0.35 0.65
CA ALA A 38 20.01 1.31 0.63
C ALA A 38 21.18 0.83 1.50
N LYS A 39 20.89 0.30 2.69
CA LYS A 39 21.91 -0.20 3.61
C LYS A 39 22.62 -1.45 3.09
N ALA A 40 21.90 -2.33 2.39
CA ALA A 40 22.48 -3.56 1.86
C ALA A 40 23.37 -3.29 0.65
N ILE A 41 22.91 -2.44 -0.27
CA ILE A 41 23.70 -2.03 -1.44
C ILE A 41 24.97 -1.32 -0.99
N TRP A 42 24.88 -0.44 0.01
CA TRP A 42 26.06 0.21 0.56
C TRP A 42 27.05 -0.78 1.20
N ALA A 43 26.56 -1.74 2.01
CA ALA A 43 27.40 -2.79 2.60
C ALA A 43 28.15 -3.61 1.55
N MET A 44 27.45 -4.00 0.49
CA MET A 44 28.02 -4.76 -0.63
C MET A 44 29.04 -3.92 -1.40
N ALA A 45 28.76 -2.64 -1.65
CA ALA A 45 29.63 -1.76 -2.40
C ALA A 45 30.91 -1.35 -1.63
N THR A 46 30.86 -1.27 -0.30
CA THR A 46 32.03 -0.93 0.54
C THR A 46 32.82 -2.16 1.00
N GLY A 47 32.33 -3.38 0.74
CA GLY A 47 32.94 -4.61 1.25
C GLY A 47 32.85 -4.76 2.77
N GLN A 48 32.09 -3.91 3.46
CA GLN A 48 31.86 -4.00 4.89
C GLN A 48 30.81 -5.08 5.14
N GLY A 49 31.27 -6.31 5.29
CA GLY A 49 30.49 -7.56 5.31
C GLY A 49 29.38 -7.69 6.34
N SER A 50 29.05 -6.67 7.14
CA SER A 50 27.80 -6.64 7.88
C SER A 50 27.16 -5.25 7.85
N ALA A 51 25.84 -5.24 7.65
CA ALA A 51 25.00 -4.06 7.85
C ALA A 51 24.98 -3.57 9.32
N GLY A 52 25.85 -4.06 10.21
CA GLY A 52 26.06 -3.56 11.58
C GLY A 52 27.24 -2.58 11.71
N SER A 53 28.12 -2.50 10.72
CA SER A 53 29.37 -1.70 10.76
C SER A 53 29.20 -0.20 10.50
N PHE A 54 28.03 0.22 10.03
CA PHE A 54 27.70 1.63 9.76
C PHE A 54 26.21 1.89 10.00
N ASN A 55 25.85 3.14 10.27
CA ASN A 55 24.47 3.52 10.50
C ASN A 55 23.74 3.77 9.15
N THR A 56 22.41 3.82 9.16
CA THR A 56 21.64 4.05 7.92
C THR A 56 21.83 5.45 7.35
N ARG A 57 22.25 6.44 8.15
CA ARG A 57 22.54 7.81 7.68
C ARG A 57 23.77 7.82 6.77
N ASP A 58 24.84 7.12 7.15
CA ASP A 58 26.11 7.07 6.41
C ASP A 58 25.91 6.43 5.02
N ALA A 59 25.15 5.34 4.97
CA ALA A 59 24.79 4.67 3.72
C ALA A 59 24.03 5.60 2.76
N ARG A 60 23.08 6.39 3.28
CA ARG A 60 22.32 7.35 2.45
C ARG A 60 23.20 8.47 1.94
N ALA A 61 24.05 9.03 2.79
CA ALA A 61 24.95 10.11 2.43
C ALA A 61 25.89 9.66 1.31
N GLY A 62 26.54 8.51 1.48
CA GLY A 62 27.46 7.98 0.48
C GLY A 62 26.80 7.58 -0.85
N LEU A 63 25.57 7.04 -0.81
CA LEU A 63 24.80 6.77 -2.03
C LEU A 63 24.38 8.06 -2.76
N ALA A 64 23.98 9.10 -2.00
CA ALA A 64 23.62 10.39 -2.56
C ALA A 64 24.83 11.11 -3.16
N GLU A 65 25.98 11.10 -2.49
CA GLU A 65 27.26 11.61 -3.02
C GLU A 65 27.68 10.90 -4.30
N ALA A 66 27.42 9.59 -4.41
CA ALA A 66 27.66 8.82 -5.62
C ALA A 66 26.64 9.08 -6.75
N GLY A 67 25.64 9.95 -6.51
CA GLY A 67 24.64 10.37 -7.49
C GLY A 67 23.42 9.47 -7.61
N PHE A 68 23.13 8.63 -6.61
CA PHE A 68 21.95 7.78 -6.60
C PHE A 68 20.82 8.40 -5.77
N ALA A 69 19.59 8.30 -6.29
CA ALA A 69 18.41 8.73 -5.57
C ALA A 69 18.08 7.73 -4.46
N VAL A 70 18.07 8.20 -3.21
CA VAL A 70 17.66 7.42 -2.05
C VAL A 70 16.38 7.99 -1.49
N ARG A 71 15.35 7.15 -1.36
CA ARG A 71 14.02 7.56 -0.91
C ARG A 71 13.59 6.78 0.32
N ALA A 72 12.82 7.45 1.17
CA ALA A 72 12.10 6.80 2.24
C ALA A 72 10.82 6.17 1.67
N PHE A 73 10.63 4.89 1.92
CA PHE A 73 9.38 4.18 1.69
C PHE A 73 8.91 3.64 3.02
N GLU A 74 7.76 4.09 3.48
CA GLU A 74 7.06 3.40 4.55
C GLU A 74 6.31 2.26 3.88
N PRO A 75 6.59 0.98 4.24
CA PRO A 75 5.82 -0.13 3.73
C PRO A 75 4.42 0.01 4.30
N GLU A 76 3.54 0.68 3.56
CA GLU A 76 2.11 0.54 3.74
C GLU A 76 1.79 -0.93 3.45
N SER A 77 0.87 -1.52 4.22
CA SER A 77 0.39 -2.87 3.92
C SER A 77 -0.07 -2.87 2.47
N VAL A 78 0.73 -3.49 1.59
CA VAL A 78 0.42 -3.60 0.17
C VAL A 78 -0.92 -4.30 0.10
N GLN A 79 -1.98 -3.54 -0.18
CA GLN A 79 -3.21 -4.13 -0.69
C GLN A 79 -2.78 -4.80 -1.98
N TRP A 80 -2.84 -6.14 -1.99
CA TRP A 80 -2.72 -6.89 -3.23
C TRP A 80 -3.61 -6.19 -4.26
N PRO A 81 -3.08 -5.78 -5.43
CA PRO A 81 -3.93 -5.20 -6.45
C PRO A 81 -4.97 -6.26 -6.80
N ASP A 82 -6.22 -6.05 -6.36
CA ASP A 82 -7.32 -6.98 -6.61
C ASP A 82 -7.42 -7.33 -8.10
N GLU A 83 -6.93 -6.46 -8.99
CA GLU A 83 -6.85 -6.66 -10.43
C GLU A 83 -5.93 -7.81 -10.86
N ASP A 84 -4.76 -7.96 -10.25
CA ASP A 84 -3.81 -9.04 -10.60
C ASP A 84 -4.40 -10.40 -10.20
N VAL A 85 -5.01 -10.45 -9.02
CA VAL A 85 -5.73 -11.65 -8.55
C VAL A 85 -6.94 -11.93 -9.43
N ARG A 86 -7.72 -10.92 -9.82
CA ARG A 86 -8.87 -11.09 -10.74
C ARG A 86 -8.43 -11.52 -12.13
N LEU A 87 -7.29 -11.04 -12.61
CA LEU A 87 -6.70 -11.48 -13.87
C LEU A 87 -6.29 -12.94 -13.79
N ALA A 88 -5.60 -13.33 -12.72
CA ALA A 88 -5.22 -14.73 -12.47
C ALA A 88 -6.45 -15.63 -12.38
N ILE A 89 -7.52 -15.22 -11.67
CA ILE A 89 -8.79 -15.95 -11.62
C ILE A 89 -9.36 -16.16 -13.02
N ARG A 90 -9.39 -15.12 -13.87
CA ARG A 90 -9.87 -15.25 -15.26
C ARG A 90 -9.02 -16.22 -16.08
N GLN A 91 -7.71 -16.13 -15.95
CA GLN A 91 -6.78 -17.02 -16.66
C GLN A 91 -6.97 -18.47 -16.23
N LEU A 92 -7.09 -18.73 -14.92
CA LEU A 92 -7.35 -20.08 -14.38
C LEU A 92 -8.71 -20.61 -14.82
N GLN A 93 -9.75 -19.78 -14.84
CA GLN A 93 -11.08 -20.17 -15.33
C GLN A 93 -11.10 -20.47 -16.82
N GLN A 94 -10.26 -19.81 -17.63
CA GLN A 94 -10.12 -20.05 -19.06
C GLN A 94 -9.25 -21.28 -19.39
N ALA A 95 -8.35 -21.66 -18.48
CA ALA A 95 -7.46 -22.81 -18.61
C ALA A 95 -8.13 -24.16 -18.27
N ALA A 96 -9.47 -24.22 -18.24
CA ALA A 96 -10.30 -25.31 -17.70
C ALA A 96 -10.11 -26.72 -18.32
N ASP A 97 -9.14 -26.94 -19.21
CA ASP A 97 -8.80 -28.26 -19.78
C ASP A 97 -7.33 -28.68 -19.60
N THR A 98 -6.51 -27.91 -18.90
CA THR A 98 -5.14 -28.32 -18.54
C THR A 98 -4.90 -27.99 -17.09
N ASP A 99 -4.79 -29.01 -16.25
CA ASP A 99 -4.26 -28.90 -14.90
C ASP A 99 -2.86 -28.27 -14.99
N PRO A 100 -2.69 -26.98 -14.67
CA PRO A 100 -1.38 -26.37 -14.65
C PRO A 100 -0.75 -26.88 -13.37
N GLY A 101 0.12 -27.89 -13.48
CA GLY A 101 0.94 -28.33 -12.35
C GLY A 101 1.60 -27.14 -11.67
N ASP A 102 1.95 -27.31 -10.39
CA ASP A 102 2.39 -26.25 -9.46
C ASP A 102 3.42 -25.25 -10.04
N ASP A 103 4.21 -25.67 -11.03
CA ASP A 103 5.23 -24.89 -11.74
C ASP A 103 4.68 -23.66 -12.52
N ALA A 104 3.44 -23.70 -13.01
CA ALA A 104 2.87 -22.59 -13.79
C ALA A 104 2.43 -21.39 -12.91
N ALA A 105 2.10 -21.65 -11.65
CA ALA A 105 1.60 -20.63 -10.71
C ALA A 105 2.70 -19.65 -10.25
N GLU A 106 3.97 -20.08 -10.21
CA GLU A 106 5.10 -19.24 -9.80
C GLU A 106 5.52 -18.20 -10.87
N THR A 107 5.09 -18.36 -12.12
CA THR A 107 5.62 -17.57 -13.25
C THR A 107 4.91 -16.22 -13.45
N LEU A 108 3.67 -16.05 -12.96
CA LEU A 108 2.83 -14.91 -13.35
C LEU A 108 3.17 -13.58 -12.65
N CYS A 109 3.75 -13.60 -11.46
CA CYS A 109 4.22 -12.39 -10.78
C CYS A 109 5.22 -12.77 -9.68
N PRO A 110 6.53 -12.88 -9.98
CA PRO A 110 7.51 -13.16 -8.95
C PRO A 110 7.47 -12.06 -7.88
N PRO A 111 7.59 -12.38 -6.58
CA PRO A 111 7.49 -11.40 -5.51
C PRO A 111 8.55 -10.30 -5.70
N GLY A 112 8.07 -9.12 -6.10
CA GLY A 112 8.90 -7.97 -6.46
C GLY A 112 8.36 -6.70 -5.81
N MET A 113 9.27 -5.78 -5.49
CA MET A 113 8.90 -4.48 -4.93
C MET A 113 8.70 -3.46 -6.05
N THR A 114 7.50 -2.89 -6.16
CA THR A 114 7.19 -1.81 -7.11
C THR A 114 7.06 -0.47 -6.39
N VAL A 115 7.38 0.62 -7.09
CA VAL A 115 7.18 2.00 -6.60
C VAL A 115 5.89 2.54 -7.15
N ARG A 116 4.99 3.02 -6.29
CA ARG A 116 3.88 3.88 -6.69
C ARG A 116 4.01 5.22 -5.95
N GLU A 117 4.08 6.32 -6.71
CA GLU A 117 3.94 7.66 -6.15
C GLU A 117 2.44 7.98 -6.11
N GLN A 118 1.90 8.31 -4.93
CA GLN A 118 0.49 8.65 -4.77
C GLN A 118 0.35 10.03 -4.14
N ALA A 119 -0.48 10.87 -4.74
CA ALA A 119 -0.92 12.10 -4.12
C ALA A 119 -2.01 11.77 -3.08
N VAL A 120 -1.79 12.16 -1.83
CA VAL A 120 -2.74 11.92 -0.73
C VAL A 120 -3.37 13.24 -0.31
N PHE A 121 -4.70 13.29 -0.28
CA PHE A 121 -5.43 14.42 0.26
C PHE A 121 -5.39 14.40 1.80
N ARG A 122 -4.99 15.51 2.42
CA ARG A 122 -5.07 15.68 3.86
C ARG A 122 -6.53 15.90 4.28
N ARG A 123 -7.09 14.97 5.04
CA ARG A 123 -8.47 15.03 5.55
C ARG A 123 -8.50 15.62 6.95
N SER A 124 -9.56 16.35 7.28
CA SER A 124 -9.79 16.94 8.59
C SER A 124 -10.26 15.88 9.59
N PRO A 125 -9.51 15.61 10.68
CA PRO A 125 -9.95 14.64 11.70
C PRO A 125 -11.22 15.09 12.42
N VAL A 126 -11.48 16.40 12.51
CA VAL A 126 -12.69 16.96 13.12
C VAL A 126 -13.93 16.64 12.28
N VAL A 127 -13.82 16.68 10.96
CA VAL A 127 -14.91 16.31 10.05
C VAL A 127 -15.23 14.84 10.19
N ALA A 128 -14.21 13.98 10.18
CA ALA A 128 -14.38 12.54 10.37
C ALA A 128 -15.04 12.22 11.73
N ALA A 129 -14.53 12.78 12.83
CA ALA A 129 -15.10 12.59 14.15
C ALA A 129 -16.57 13.03 14.23
N ARG A 130 -16.91 14.20 13.64
CA ARG A 130 -18.30 14.70 13.63
C ARG A 130 -19.25 13.78 12.87
N VAL A 131 -18.79 13.20 11.75
CA VAL A 131 -19.58 12.25 10.94
C VAL A 131 -19.81 10.95 11.70
N LEU A 132 -18.77 10.41 12.35
CA LEU A 132 -18.87 9.20 13.17
C LEU A 132 -19.79 9.39 14.39
N LEU A 133 -19.70 10.54 15.07
CA LEU A 133 -20.59 10.89 16.18
C LEU A 133 -22.05 11.04 15.73
N ARG A 134 -22.29 11.71 14.59
CA ARG A 134 -23.63 11.85 13.99
C ARG A 134 -24.26 10.49 13.69
N ALA A 135 -23.46 9.55 13.20
CA ALA A 135 -23.92 8.22 12.83
C ALA A 135 -24.32 7.34 14.02
N GLY A 136 -23.88 7.67 15.24
CA GLY A 136 -24.30 6.96 16.46
C GLY A 136 -23.94 5.47 16.47
N GLY A 137 -22.93 5.05 15.71
CA GLY A 137 -22.54 3.66 15.56
C GLY A 137 -23.36 2.85 14.55
N PHE A 138 -24.18 3.49 13.72
CA PHE A 138 -24.94 2.85 12.64
C PHE A 138 -24.46 3.34 11.27
N CYS A 139 -24.45 2.44 10.28
CA CYS A 139 -24.13 2.78 8.90
C CYS A 139 -25.21 3.71 8.32
N GLU A 140 -24.82 4.88 7.82
CA GLU A 140 -25.74 5.86 7.23
C GLU A 140 -26.28 5.43 5.85
N CYS A 141 -25.77 4.34 5.27
CA CYS A 141 -26.33 3.77 4.04
C CYS A 141 -27.33 2.64 4.35
N CYS A 142 -26.87 1.52 4.92
CA CYS A 142 -27.74 0.35 5.13
C CYS A 142 -28.49 0.35 6.47
N GLY A 143 -28.18 1.26 7.39
CA GLY A 143 -28.80 1.32 8.73
C GLY A 143 -28.32 0.26 9.72
N ALA A 144 -27.47 -0.68 9.30
CA ALA A 144 -26.95 -1.72 10.18
C ALA A 144 -25.99 -1.13 11.24
N PRO A 145 -25.91 -1.70 12.46
CA PRO A 145 -24.90 -1.31 13.44
C PRO A 145 -23.49 -1.60 12.90
N ALA A 146 -22.50 -0.90 13.46
CA ALA A 146 -21.10 -1.17 13.19
C ALA A 146 -20.78 -2.66 13.40
N PRO A 147 -20.00 -3.30 12.50
CA PRO A 147 -19.76 -4.74 12.56
C PRO A 147 -18.97 -5.19 13.80
N PHE A 148 -18.17 -4.30 14.38
CA PHE A 148 -17.39 -4.56 15.59
C PHE A 148 -17.01 -3.25 16.29
N VAL A 149 -16.48 -3.38 17.50
CA VAL A 149 -15.89 -2.27 18.27
C VAL A 149 -14.38 -2.26 18.05
N SER A 150 -13.84 -1.10 17.69
CA SER A 150 -12.42 -0.89 17.43
C SER A 150 -11.58 -1.11 18.69
N ARG A 151 -10.50 -1.89 18.58
CA ARG A 151 -9.54 -2.09 19.68
C ARG A 151 -8.76 -0.81 20.03
N ALA A 152 -8.62 0.13 19.08
CA ALA A 152 -7.77 1.30 19.27
C ALA A 152 -8.37 2.33 20.23
N ASP A 153 -9.69 2.48 20.20
CA ASP A 153 -10.43 3.56 20.89
C ASP A 153 -11.71 3.06 21.58
N ASN A 154 -12.05 1.76 21.47
CA ASN A 154 -13.26 1.15 22.01
C ASN A 154 -14.56 1.78 21.48
N LEU A 155 -14.53 2.28 20.23
CA LEU A 155 -15.68 2.88 19.54
C LEU A 155 -16.24 1.96 18.44
N PRO A 156 -17.53 2.08 18.06
CA PRO A 156 -18.10 1.36 16.91
C PRO A 156 -17.32 1.66 15.61
N TYR A 157 -16.88 0.61 14.90
CA TYR A 157 -16.05 0.77 13.71
C TYR A 157 -16.87 1.09 12.46
N LEU A 158 -16.75 2.31 11.95
CA LEU A 158 -17.28 2.77 10.67
C LEU A 158 -16.21 3.55 9.90
N GLU A 159 -16.30 3.56 8.57
CA GLU A 159 -15.39 4.25 7.67
C GLU A 159 -16.08 5.51 7.10
N VAL A 160 -15.41 6.65 7.17
CA VAL A 160 -15.95 7.90 6.61
C VAL A 160 -15.69 7.97 5.11
N HIS A 161 -16.75 8.14 4.35
CA HIS A 161 -16.77 8.20 2.89
C HIS A 161 -17.25 9.58 2.42
N HIS A 162 -16.50 10.22 1.52
CA HIS A 162 -16.96 11.43 0.83
C HIS A 162 -17.93 11.07 -0.30
N VAL A 163 -19.16 11.59 -0.26
CA VAL A 163 -20.20 11.35 -1.28
C VAL A 163 -19.75 11.84 -2.64
N ARG A 164 -19.26 13.09 -2.70
CA ARG A 164 -18.45 13.58 -3.82
C ARG A 164 -16.98 13.43 -3.44
N PRO A 165 -16.20 12.59 -4.13
CA PRO A 165 -14.78 12.38 -3.83
C PRO A 165 -13.98 13.68 -3.85
N LEU A 166 -12.97 13.78 -2.97
CA LEU A 166 -12.06 14.94 -2.94
C LEU A 166 -11.30 15.10 -4.26
N ALA A 167 -10.95 14.00 -4.92
CA ALA A 167 -10.29 13.99 -6.23
C ALA A 167 -11.15 14.63 -7.33
N GLU A 168 -12.47 14.65 -7.14
CA GLU A 168 -13.45 15.26 -8.06
C GLU A 168 -13.89 16.67 -7.60
N GLY A 169 -13.14 17.28 -6.67
CA GLY A 169 -13.45 18.60 -6.11
C GLY A 169 -14.54 18.59 -5.04
N GLY A 170 -14.82 17.45 -4.42
CA GLY A 170 -15.68 17.40 -3.24
C GLY A 170 -15.11 18.17 -2.05
N ALA A 171 -15.98 18.81 -1.27
CA ALA A 171 -15.56 19.54 -0.08
C ALA A 171 -15.33 18.57 1.11
N ASP A 172 -14.30 18.81 1.91
CA ASP A 172 -14.08 18.07 3.16
C ASP A 172 -14.95 18.63 4.28
N THR A 173 -16.25 18.33 4.23
CA THR A 173 -17.24 18.81 5.18
C THR A 173 -18.17 17.69 5.62
N PRO A 174 -18.79 17.76 6.83
CA PRO A 174 -19.70 16.72 7.29
C PRO A 174 -20.92 16.51 6.37
N ALA A 175 -21.33 17.53 5.62
CA ALA A 175 -22.44 17.45 4.68
C ALA A 175 -22.10 16.60 3.44
N ASN A 176 -20.83 16.55 3.04
CA ASN A 176 -20.35 15.73 1.92
C ASN A 176 -19.80 14.37 2.38
N CYS A 177 -19.98 14.01 3.66
CA CYS A 177 -19.42 12.80 4.22
C CYS A 177 -20.51 11.91 4.83
N MET A 178 -20.32 10.60 4.74
CA MET A 178 -21.16 9.58 5.37
C MET A 178 -20.31 8.59 6.17
N ALA A 179 -20.81 8.11 7.31
CA ALA A 179 -20.24 6.99 8.03
C ALA A 179 -20.82 5.67 7.51
N LEU A 180 -19.95 4.77 7.03
CA LEU A 180 -20.35 3.54 6.36
C LEU A 180 -19.73 2.32 7.03
N CYS A 181 -20.43 1.18 7.01
CA CYS A 181 -19.79 -0.08 7.32
C CYS A 181 -18.79 -0.46 6.20
N PRO A 182 -17.78 -1.30 6.48
CA PRO A 182 -16.78 -1.70 5.48
C PRO A 182 -17.40 -2.24 4.20
N ASN A 183 -18.48 -3.02 4.29
CA ASN A 183 -19.16 -3.60 3.13
C ASN A 183 -19.78 -2.52 2.22
N CYS A 184 -20.55 -1.58 2.79
CA CYS A 184 -21.14 -0.48 2.03
C CYS A 184 -20.05 0.43 1.45
N HIS A 185 -19.00 0.72 2.22
CA HIS A 185 -17.92 1.58 1.75
C HIS A 185 -17.18 0.96 0.55
N ARG A 186 -16.86 -0.33 0.60
CA ARG A 186 -16.23 -1.03 -0.53
C ARG A 186 -17.15 -1.13 -1.73
N GLN A 187 -18.45 -1.30 -1.53
CA GLN A 187 -19.42 -1.31 -2.63
C GLN A 187 -19.50 0.04 -3.36
N PHE A 188 -19.35 1.18 -2.66
CA PHE A 188 -19.26 2.48 -3.33
C PHE A 188 -18.04 2.60 -4.26
N HIS A 189 -16.90 2.03 -3.88
CA HIS A 189 -15.67 2.11 -4.68
C HIS A 189 -15.60 1.07 -5.80
N TYR A 190 -16.07 -0.16 -5.54
CA TYR A 190 -15.78 -1.32 -6.39
C TYR A 190 -17.04 -2.05 -6.88
N GLY A 191 -18.22 -1.67 -6.40
CA GLY A 191 -19.48 -2.27 -6.82
C GLY A 191 -19.88 -1.82 -8.23
N ILE A 192 -20.41 -2.76 -9.02
CA ILE A 192 -21.02 -2.42 -10.33
C ILE A 192 -22.18 -1.43 -10.14
N LYS A 193 -22.88 -1.53 -9.01
CA LYS A 193 -23.91 -0.59 -8.57
C LYS A 193 -23.55 -0.08 -7.17
N PRO A 194 -23.81 1.21 -6.88
CA PRO A 194 -23.67 1.71 -5.53
C PRO A 194 -24.59 0.94 -4.56
N PRO A 195 -24.25 0.88 -3.26
CA PRO A 195 -25.13 0.26 -2.28
C PRO A 195 -26.47 1.00 -2.22
N VAL A 196 -27.55 0.26 -1.96
CA VAL A 196 -28.87 0.84 -1.75
C VAL A 196 -28.89 1.48 -0.38
N CYS A 197 -28.91 2.81 -0.33
CA CYS A 197 -28.97 3.54 0.93
C CYS A 197 -30.42 3.82 1.32
N ALA A 198 -30.81 3.40 2.51
CA ALA A 198 -32.16 3.61 3.03
C ALA A 198 -32.53 5.11 3.15
N LEU A 199 -31.53 6.00 3.20
CA LEU A 199 -31.70 7.44 3.38
C LEU A 199 -31.91 8.24 2.08
N SER A 200 -31.86 7.61 0.89
CA SER A 200 -32.06 8.31 -0.39
C SER A 200 -33.52 8.39 -0.87
N SER A 201 -34.48 7.93 -0.06
CA SER A 201 -35.91 7.95 -0.39
C SER A 201 -36.68 9.13 0.25
N SER A 202 -35.99 10.01 0.98
CA SER A 202 -36.65 11.04 1.80
C SER A 202 -35.88 12.37 1.93
N ARG A 203 -35.06 12.75 0.95
CA ARG A 203 -34.52 14.12 0.83
C ARG A 203 -34.68 14.65 -0.59
#